data_AF-A0A6U6DQL7-F1
#
_entry.id   AF-A0A6U6DQL7-F1
#
_cell.length_a   1.000
_cell.length_b   1.000
_cell.length_c   1.000
_cell.angle_alpha   90.00
_cell.angle_beta   90.00
_cell.angle_gamma   90.00
#
_symmetry.space_group_name_H-M   'P 1'
#
loop_
_entity.id
_entity.type
_entity.pdbx_description
1 polymer ?
#
loop_
_entity_poly.entity_id
_entity_poly.type
_entity_poly.pdbx_seq_one_letter_code
_entity_poly.pdbx_strand_id
1 'polypeptide(L)'
;MNRARPGGVTPLTEHIREIHGIVDGLTPQLMSEGKRVAIVIATDGLPTDDQGTGGEHIKQQFIRSLRLLEGLPIWVVIRLCTDESDVVDFYNRLDEELELSMEVLDDFVGEAEEVHEENPWLNYCLPLHRLREMGFHDRIFDMMDERLLTKGELRDFCVLLFGLDKMDGVPDPNVDWSGFLKNVDSLLKQESFQWNPIKKKVMPWMDIKKLHKCYGDGSACAIM
;
A
#
# COMPACT_ATOMS: atom_id res chain seq x y z
N MET A 1 33.27 -7.40 -3.35
CA MET A 1 31.84 -7.75 -3.47
C MET A 1 31.75 -9.23 -3.77
N ASN A 2 31.27 -10.04 -2.83
CA ASN A 2 30.91 -11.42 -3.14
C ASN A 2 29.74 -11.37 -4.12
N ARG A 3 29.84 -12.07 -5.26
CA ARG A 3 28.72 -12.21 -6.19
C ARG A 3 27.66 -13.05 -5.49
N ALA A 4 26.56 -12.43 -5.08
CA ALA A 4 25.36 -13.14 -4.69
C ALA A 4 24.92 -14.03 -5.86
N ARG A 5 24.57 -15.27 -5.58
CA ARG A 5 23.99 -16.22 -6.55
C ARG A 5 22.70 -16.76 -5.95
N PRO A 6 21.67 -17.04 -6.77
CA PRO A 6 20.46 -17.70 -6.29
C PRO A 6 20.83 -19.03 -5.61
N GLY A 7 20.42 -19.20 -4.35
CA GLY A 7 20.64 -20.43 -3.58
C GLY A 7 19.52 -21.45 -3.75
N GLY A 8 18.38 -21.05 -4.33
CA GLY A 8 17.20 -21.90 -4.51
C GLY A 8 16.41 -22.17 -3.22
N VAL A 9 16.56 -21.30 -2.21
CA VAL A 9 15.92 -21.44 -0.89
C VAL A 9 15.30 -20.11 -0.46
N THR A 10 14.27 -20.18 0.37
CA THR A 10 13.48 -19.06 0.90
C THR A 10 13.46 -19.10 2.44
N PRO A 11 14.61 -18.93 3.14
CA PRO A 11 14.76 -19.12 4.58
C PRO A 11 14.24 -17.92 5.39
N LEU A 12 13.00 -17.50 5.13
CA LEU A 12 12.41 -16.29 5.72
C LEU A 12 12.29 -16.36 7.25
N THR A 13 12.08 -17.56 7.80
CA THR A 13 11.92 -17.79 9.25
C THR A 13 13.12 -17.31 10.05
N GLU A 14 14.35 -17.60 9.60
CA GLU A 14 15.57 -17.20 10.31
C GLU A 14 15.74 -15.69 10.27
N HIS A 15 15.56 -15.09 9.08
CA HIS A 15 15.67 -13.64 8.91
C HIS A 15 14.65 -12.87 9.75
N ILE A 16 13.41 -13.35 9.88
CA ILE A 16 12.42 -12.70 10.76
C ILE A 16 12.88 -12.72 12.22
N ARG A 17 13.46 -13.83 12.69
CA ARG A 17 13.96 -13.92 14.08
C ARG A 17 15.14 -12.99 14.32
N GLU A 18 16.03 -12.85 13.35
CA GLU A 18 17.13 -11.88 13.40
C GLU A 18 16.60 -10.45 13.47
N ILE A 19 15.66 -10.10 12.59
CA ILE A 19 15.04 -8.77 12.54
C ILE A 19 14.30 -8.48 13.86
N HIS A 20 13.54 -9.44 14.38
CA HIS A 20 12.88 -9.33 15.67
C HIS A 20 13.88 -8.95 16.77
N GLY A 21 15.01 -9.67 16.89
CA GLY A 21 16.02 -9.38 17.92
C GLY A 21 16.63 -7.99 17.79
N ILE A 22 16.78 -7.47 16.56
CA ILE A 22 17.27 -6.11 16.31
C ILE A 22 16.21 -5.08 16.72
N VAL A 23 14.97 -5.24 16.26
CA VAL A 23 13.89 -4.27 16.49
C VAL A 23 13.50 -4.23 17.96
N ASP A 24 13.41 -5.38 18.64
CA ASP A 24 13.09 -5.46 20.06
C ASP A 24 14.05 -4.60 20.90
N GLY A 25 15.35 -4.68 20.62
CA GLY A 25 16.37 -3.85 21.26
C GLY A 25 16.25 -2.34 20.98
N LEU A 26 15.61 -1.95 19.86
CA LEU A 26 15.38 -0.55 19.47
C LEU A 26 14.01 -0.01 19.93
N THR A 27 13.11 -0.88 20.38
CA THR A 27 11.72 -0.54 20.70
C THR A 27 11.56 0.69 21.61
N PRO A 28 12.28 0.82 22.75
CA PRO A 28 12.11 1.99 23.62
C PRO A 28 12.41 3.31 22.91
N GLN A 29 13.46 3.32 22.06
CA GLN A 29 13.85 4.50 21.30
C GLN A 29 12.81 4.82 20.22
N LEU A 30 12.42 3.81 19.43
CA LEU A 30 11.44 3.97 18.35
C LEU A 30 10.12 4.53 18.87
N MET A 31 9.61 3.99 19.97
CA MET A 31 8.38 4.48 20.61
C MET A 31 8.52 5.92 21.12
N SER A 32 9.65 6.25 21.77
CA SER A 32 9.88 7.61 22.27
C SER A 32 9.96 8.67 21.16
N GLU A 33 10.44 8.27 19.97
CA GLU A 33 10.57 9.14 18.80
C GLU A 33 9.33 9.11 17.89
N GLY A 34 8.31 8.29 18.21
CA GLY A 34 7.13 8.09 17.36
C GLY A 34 7.46 7.46 16.00
N LYS A 35 8.56 6.68 15.92
CA LYS A 35 9.03 6.03 14.71
C LYS A 35 8.63 4.56 14.66
N ARG A 36 8.59 4.02 13.44
CA ARG A 36 8.37 2.60 13.16
C ARG A 36 9.41 2.07 12.19
N VAL A 37 9.60 0.75 12.17
CA VAL A 37 10.45 0.04 11.20
C VAL A 37 9.56 -0.59 10.13
N ALA A 38 9.82 -0.27 8.87
CA ALA A 38 9.24 -0.99 7.74
C ALA A 38 10.08 -2.25 7.45
N ILE A 39 9.44 -3.42 7.44
CA ILE A 39 10.04 -4.70 7.04
C ILE A 39 9.43 -5.08 5.69
N VAL A 40 10.21 -4.96 4.63
CA VAL A 40 9.77 -5.33 3.28
C VAL A 40 10.33 -6.72 2.91
N ILE A 41 9.44 -7.68 2.76
CA ILE A 41 9.76 -9.05 2.35
C ILE A 41 9.37 -9.21 0.88
N ALA A 42 10.34 -9.15 -0.02
CA ALA A 42 10.13 -9.47 -1.43
C ALA A 42 10.36 -10.98 -1.65
N THR A 43 9.34 -11.68 -2.13
CA THR A 43 9.39 -13.14 -2.30
C THR A 43 8.61 -13.61 -3.52
N ASP A 44 9.11 -14.62 -4.20
CA ASP A 44 8.49 -15.30 -5.35
C ASP A 44 8.02 -16.72 -4.99
N GLY A 45 8.07 -17.12 -3.71
CA GLY A 45 7.79 -18.50 -3.32
C GLY A 45 7.41 -18.68 -1.85
N LEU A 46 7.02 -19.92 -1.54
CA LEU A 46 6.68 -20.31 -0.18
C LEU A 46 7.93 -20.40 0.72
N PRO A 47 7.79 -20.21 2.04
CA PRO A 47 8.90 -20.38 2.98
C PRO A 47 9.51 -21.80 2.90
N THR A 48 10.84 -21.87 2.89
CA THR A 48 11.63 -23.12 2.99
C THR A 48 12.60 -23.06 4.16
N ASP A 49 13.16 -24.20 4.55
CA ASP A 49 14.37 -24.22 5.39
C ASP A 49 15.64 -23.87 4.58
N ASP A 50 16.79 -23.91 5.26
CA ASP A 50 18.12 -23.66 4.69
C ASP A 50 18.56 -24.70 3.65
N GLN A 51 17.88 -25.85 3.60
CA GLN A 51 18.10 -26.92 2.63
C GLN A 51 17.10 -26.88 1.46
N GLY A 52 16.17 -25.92 1.44
CA GLY A 52 15.13 -25.79 0.42
C GLY A 52 13.94 -26.72 0.62
N THR A 53 13.83 -27.36 1.78
CA THR A 53 12.67 -28.19 2.13
C THR A 53 11.52 -27.27 2.55
N GLY A 54 10.40 -27.36 1.84
CA GLY A 54 9.15 -26.69 2.20
C GLY A 54 8.19 -27.58 2.98
N GLY A 55 6.92 -27.16 3.03
CA GLY A 55 5.81 -27.92 3.59
C GLY A 55 5.15 -27.25 4.79
N GLU A 56 4.05 -27.85 5.26
CA GLU A 56 3.17 -27.22 6.26
C GLU A 56 3.92 -26.89 7.56
N HIS A 57 4.84 -27.76 8.00
CA HIS A 57 5.63 -27.49 9.19
C HIS A 57 6.46 -26.20 9.07
N ILE A 58 7.07 -25.95 7.91
CA ILE A 58 7.90 -24.77 7.66
C ILE A 58 7.04 -23.51 7.53
N LYS A 59 5.90 -23.60 6.84
CA LYS A 59 4.90 -22.52 6.79
C LYS A 59 4.45 -22.11 8.19
N GLN A 60 4.14 -23.08 9.06
CA GLN A 60 3.76 -22.81 10.45
C GLN A 60 4.90 -22.20 11.28
N GLN A 61 6.16 -22.59 11.04
CA GLN A 61 7.30 -21.94 11.70
C GLN A 61 7.49 -20.49 11.26
N PHE A 62 7.26 -20.19 9.98
CA PHE A 62 7.29 -18.85 9.43
C PHE A 62 6.19 -17.98 10.05
N ILE A 63 4.94 -18.45 10.06
CA ILE A 63 3.79 -17.77 10.70
C ILE A 63 4.07 -17.47 12.17
N ARG A 64 4.59 -18.46 12.92
CA ARG A 64 4.98 -18.26 14.33
C ARG A 64 6.07 -17.20 14.50
N SER A 65 6.97 -17.07 13.53
CA SER A 65 8.04 -16.07 13.59
C SER A 65 7.50 -14.68 13.25
N LEU A 66 6.55 -14.56 12.31
CA LEU A 66 5.83 -13.30 12.09
C LEU A 66 5.08 -12.84 13.35
N ARG A 67 4.43 -13.76 14.08
CA ARG A 67 3.77 -13.45 15.37
C ARG A 67 4.70 -12.89 16.43
N LEU A 68 6.01 -13.15 16.37
CA LEU A 68 6.96 -12.54 17.30
C LEU A 68 7.04 -11.02 17.12
N LEU A 69 6.73 -10.53 15.93
CA LEU A 69 6.79 -9.11 15.62
C LEU A 69 5.57 -8.33 16.14
N GLU A 70 4.54 -9.01 16.61
CA GLU A 70 3.34 -8.41 17.16
C GLU A 70 3.67 -7.52 18.37
N GLY A 71 3.06 -6.34 18.44
CA GLY A 71 3.30 -5.35 19.50
C GLY A 71 4.60 -4.54 19.37
N LEU A 72 5.48 -4.87 18.42
CA LEU A 72 6.64 -4.04 18.09
C LEU A 72 6.22 -2.85 17.21
N PRO A 73 6.96 -1.72 17.23
CA PRO A 73 6.66 -0.56 16.39
C PRO A 73 7.11 -0.82 14.94
N ILE A 74 6.40 -1.72 14.24
CA ILE A 74 6.76 -2.15 12.89
C ILE A 74 5.58 -2.05 11.92
N TRP A 75 5.91 -2.13 10.63
CA TRP A 75 4.98 -2.34 9.52
C TRP A 75 5.59 -3.38 8.58
N VAL A 76 4.89 -4.48 8.31
CA VAL A 76 5.39 -5.53 7.40
C VAL A 76 4.74 -5.36 6.03
N VAL A 77 5.55 -5.38 4.96
CA VAL A 77 5.03 -5.47 3.59
C VAL A 77 5.54 -6.76 2.97
N ILE A 78 4.63 -7.66 2.60
CA ILE A 78 4.93 -8.80 1.77
C ILE A 78 4.73 -8.37 0.32
N ARG A 79 5.83 -8.25 -0.43
CA ARG A 79 5.80 -7.95 -1.85
C ARG A 79 5.96 -9.24 -2.64
N LEU A 80 4.87 -9.69 -3.27
CA LEU A 80 4.89 -10.87 -4.11
C LEU A 80 5.56 -10.55 -5.45
N CYS A 81 6.45 -11.44 -5.85
CA CYS A 81 7.21 -11.35 -7.09
C CYS A 81 6.85 -12.50 -8.05
N THR A 82 5.66 -13.08 -7.89
CA THR A 82 5.20 -14.28 -8.58
C THR A 82 3.70 -14.21 -8.81
N ASP A 83 3.22 -14.85 -9.88
CA ASP A 83 1.79 -15.07 -10.18
C ASP A 83 1.35 -16.50 -9.82
N GLU A 84 2.19 -17.27 -9.10
CA GLU A 84 1.87 -18.61 -8.64
C GLU A 84 0.76 -18.59 -7.58
N SER A 85 -0.42 -19.09 -7.96
CA SER A 85 -1.65 -18.99 -7.15
C SER A 85 -1.52 -19.53 -5.74
N ASP A 86 -0.79 -20.62 -5.52
CA ASP A 86 -0.61 -21.21 -4.19
C ASP A 86 0.30 -20.37 -3.27
N VAL A 87 1.20 -19.58 -3.85
CA VAL A 87 2.02 -18.59 -3.14
C VAL A 87 1.16 -17.39 -2.75
N VAL A 88 0.45 -16.82 -3.73
CA VAL A 88 -0.46 -15.67 -3.54
C VAL A 88 -1.52 -15.99 -2.48
N ASP A 89 -2.22 -17.11 -2.63
CA ASP A 89 -3.24 -17.58 -1.69
C ASP A 89 -2.67 -17.79 -0.28
N PHE A 90 -1.42 -18.23 -0.16
CA PHE A 90 -0.80 -18.42 1.15
C PHE A 90 -0.58 -17.09 1.86
N TYR A 91 0.01 -16.10 1.19
CA TYR A 91 0.32 -14.81 1.82
C TYR A 91 -0.93 -13.98 2.08
N ASN A 92 -1.90 -13.96 1.16
CA ASN A 92 -3.17 -13.22 1.36
C ASN A 92 -3.95 -13.72 2.59
N ARG A 93 -3.88 -15.01 2.93
CA ARG A 93 -4.50 -15.56 4.14
C ARG A 93 -3.77 -15.20 5.44
N LEU A 94 -2.53 -14.72 5.37
CA LEU A 94 -1.78 -14.38 6.58
C LEU A 94 -2.39 -13.18 7.30
N ASP A 95 -2.95 -12.22 6.56
CA ASP A 95 -3.60 -11.05 7.15
C ASP A 95 -4.83 -11.46 7.99
N GLU A 96 -5.58 -12.47 7.55
CA GLU A 96 -6.72 -13.01 8.31
C GLU A 96 -6.30 -13.79 9.58
N GLU A 97 -5.09 -14.37 9.59
CA GLU A 97 -4.60 -15.25 10.67
C GLU A 97 -3.76 -14.53 11.73
N LEU A 98 -3.38 -13.28 11.48
CA LEU A 98 -2.41 -12.53 12.28
C LEU A 98 -2.99 -11.18 12.70
N GLU A 99 -2.94 -10.87 14.00
CA GLU A 99 -3.20 -9.51 14.52
C GLU A 99 -1.98 -8.57 14.29
N LEU A 100 -1.24 -8.77 13.19
CA LEU A 100 0.00 -8.06 12.89
C LEU A 100 -0.28 -6.91 11.91
N SER A 101 0.35 -5.75 12.13
CA SER A 101 0.31 -4.65 11.16
C SER A 101 1.12 -5.01 9.90
N MET A 102 0.44 -5.53 8.90
CA MET A 102 1.01 -6.07 7.67
C MET A 102 0.15 -5.73 6.46
N GLU A 103 0.78 -5.71 5.29
CA GLU A 103 0.15 -5.58 3.99
C GLU A 103 0.77 -6.57 3.02
N VAL A 104 -0.06 -7.18 2.17
CA VAL A 104 0.38 -8.05 1.08
C VAL A 104 0.10 -7.33 -0.21
N LEU A 105 1.14 -7.12 -1.02
CA LEU A 105 1.05 -6.48 -2.32
C LEU A 105 1.48 -7.47 -3.39
N ASP A 106 0.61 -7.68 -4.35
CA ASP A 106 0.91 -8.52 -5.51
C ASP A 106 1.29 -7.66 -6.74
N ASP A 107 0.62 -7.86 -7.86
CA ASP A 107 0.99 -7.22 -9.11
C ASP A 107 0.38 -5.82 -9.23
N PHE A 108 1.18 -4.88 -9.76
CA PHE A 108 0.78 -3.49 -9.95
C PHE A 108 -0.52 -3.30 -10.76
N VAL A 109 -0.80 -4.18 -11.73
CA VAL A 109 -1.99 -4.04 -12.59
C VAL A 109 -3.23 -4.56 -11.86
N GLY A 110 -3.16 -5.72 -11.20
CA GLY A 110 -4.23 -6.27 -10.37
C GLY A 110 -4.64 -5.32 -9.25
N GLU A 111 -3.69 -4.79 -8.49
CA GLU A 111 -3.93 -3.77 -7.46
C GLU A 111 -4.66 -2.54 -8.03
N ALA A 112 -4.23 -2.10 -9.23
CA ALA A 112 -4.88 -0.97 -9.87
C ALA A 112 -6.30 -1.29 -10.35
N GLU A 113 -6.60 -2.56 -10.66
CA GLU A 113 -7.93 -3.01 -11.05
C GLU A 113 -8.87 -2.94 -9.85
N GLU A 114 -8.47 -3.48 -8.70
CA GLU A 114 -9.23 -3.42 -7.44
C GLU A 114 -9.51 -1.98 -7.02
N VAL A 115 -8.48 -1.12 -7.00
CA VAL A 115 -8.65 0.32 -6.73
C VAL A 115 -9.55 1.00 -7.76
N HIS A 116 -9.54 0.56 -9.03
CA HIS A 116 -10.40 1.14 -10.06
C HIS A 116 -11.86 0.75 -9.91
N GLU A 117 -12.15 -0.44 -9.39
CA GLU A 117 -13.50 -0.91 -9.12
C GLU A 117 -14.16 -0.04 -8.06
N GLU A 118 -13.46 0.24 -6.96
CA GLU A 118 -13.99 1.00 -5.83
C GLU A 118 -13.85 2.52 -5.97
N ASN A 119 -12.70 2.99 -6.50
CA ASN A 119 -12.39 4.40 -6.68
C ASN A 119 -12.06 4.70 -8.16
N PRO A 120 -13.04 4.64 -9.08
CA PRO A 120 -12.82 4.74 -10.54
C PRO A 120 -12.30 6.10 -11.01
N TRP A 121 -12.33 7.09 -10.12
CA TRP A 121 -11.79 8.43 -10.29
C TRP A 121 -10.27 8.49 -10.06
N LEU A 122 -9.69 7.54 -9.32
CA LEU A 122 -8.27 7.49 -9.01
C LEU A 122 -7.49 6.79 -10.12
N ASN A 123 -6.35 7.38 -10.49
CA ASN A 123 -5.33 6.73 -11.28
C ASN A 123 -4.28 6.12 -10.32
N TYR A 124 -4.49 4.87 -9.92
CA TYR A 124 -3.49 4.11 -9.18
C TYR A 124 -2.26 3.88 -10.07
N CYS A 125 -1.20 4.62 -9.79
CA CYS A 125 -0.03 4.69 -10.66
C CYS A 125 1.24 4.21 -9.95
N LEU A 126 2.26 3.94 -10.75
CA LEU A 126 3.46 3.25 -10.29
C LEU A 126 4.13 3.92 -9.07
N PRO A 127 4.25 5.25 -8.95
CA PRO A 127 4.84 5.86 -7.75
C PRO A 127 4.08 5.54 -6.46
N LEU A 128 2.74 5.48 -6.51
CA LEU A 128 1.93 5.12 -5.34
C LEU A 128 2.17 3.66 -4.94
N HIS A 129 2.15 2.76 -5.91
CA HIS A 129 2.43 1.34 -5.68
C HIS A 129 3.84 1.12 -5.12
N ARG A 130 4.86 1.78 -5.68
CA ARG A 130 6.24 1.69 -5.18
C ARG A 130 6.41 2.27 -3.79
N LEU A 131 5.61 3.26 -3.42
CA LEU A 131 5.64 3.84 -2.08
C LEU A 131 5.07 2.85 -1.04
N ARG A 132 3.96 2.16 -1.35
CA ARG A 132 3.41 1.05 -0.55
C ARG A 132 4.41 -0.11 -0.44
N GLU A 133 4.98 -0.56 -1.56
CA GLU A 133 6.02 -1.62 -1.57
C GLU A 133 7.25 -1.29 -0.71
N MET A 134 7.58 0.00 -0.51
CA MET A 134 8.71 0.44 0.31
C MET A 134 8.34 0.62 1.79
N GLY A 135 7.12 0.23 2.18
CA GLY A 135 6.65 0.24 3.56
C GLY A 135 6.14 1.58 4.06
N PHE A 136 5.79 2.50 3.15
CA PHE A 136 4.96 3.62 3.56
C PHE A 136 3.53 3.14 3.75
N HIS A 137 2.98 3.43 4.92
CA HIS A 137 1.62 3.06 5.28
C HIS A 137 0.84 4.28 5.75
N ASP A 138 -0.37 4.40 5.23
CA ASP A 138 -1.41 5.27 5.72
C ASP A 138 -2.74 4.52 5.54
N ARG A 139 -3.65 4.63 6.51
CA ARG A 139 -4.95 3.95 6.49
C ARG A 139 -5.75 4.23 5.22
N ILE A 140 -5.53 5.37 4.57
CA ILE A 140 -6.19 5.69 3.28
C ILE A 140 -5.85 4.66 2.20
N PHE A 141 -4.66 4.06 2.24
CA PHE A 141 -4.23 3.06 1.27
C PHE A 141 -4.86 1.69 1.50
N ASP A 142 -5.27 1.37 2.74
CA ASP A 142 -6.04 0.15 3.03
C ASP A 142 -7.50 0.30 2.55
N MET A 143 -8.04 1.53 2.51
CA MET A 143 -9.45 1.74 2.21
C MET A 143 -9.75 1.95 0.71
N MET A 144 -8.72 2.12 -0.13
CA MET A 144 -8.92 2.54 -1.54
C MET A 144 -9.30 1.41 -2.50
N ASP A 145 -8.98 0.17 -2.17
CA ASP A 145 -9.36 -1.06 -2.85
C ASP A 145 -10.53 -1.78 -2.15
N GLU A 146 -10.83 -1.43 -0.89
CA GLU A 146 -11.99 -1.96 -0.16
C GLU A 146 -13.32 -1.28 -0.49
N ARG A 147 -13.31 0.05 -0.68
CA ARG A 147 -14.53 0.84 -0.91
C ARG A 147 -14.26 2.21 -1.50
N LEU A 148 -15.31 2.85 -2.03
CA LEU A 148 -15.28 4.28 -2.30
C LEU A 148 -14.89 5.06 -1.03
N LEU A 149 -13.84 5.89 -1.12
CA LEU A 149 -13.40 6.74 -0.01
C LEU A 149 -14.54 7.70 0.38
N THR A 150 -14.63 8.10 1.64
CA THR A 150 -15.51 9.20 2.06
C THR A 150 -14.94 10.55 1.62
N LYS A 151 -15.74 11.63 1.71
CA LYS A 151 -15.26 12.99 1.40
C LYS A 151 -14.12 13.44 2.32
N GLY A 152 -14.13 13.04 3.59
CA GLY A 152 -13.03 13.31 4.53
C GLY A 152 -11.76 12.57 4.10
N GLU A 153 -11.87 11.27 3.83
CA GLU A 153 -10.74 10.45 3.39
C GLU A 153 -10.19 10.89 2.02
N LEU A 154 -11.05 11.34 1.10
CA LEU A 154 -10.62 11.95 -0.15
C LEU A 154 -9.77 13.21 0.10
N ARG A 155 -10.14 14.04 1.08
CA ARG A 155 -9.32 15.20 1.45
C ARG A 155 -7.97 14.75 1.99
N ASP A 156 -7.95 13.74 2.85
CA ASP A 156 -6.71 13.21 3.42
C ASP A 156 -5.81 12.61 2.34
N PHE A 157 -6.39 11.88 1.37
CA PHE A 157 -5.68 11.41 0.19
C PHE A 157 -5.06 12.57 -0.62
N CYS A 158 -5.80 13.66 -0.83
CA CYS A 158 -5.26 14.85 -1.50
C CYS A 158 -4.11 15.50 -0.70
N VAL A 159 -4.15 15.47 0.63
CA VAL A 159 -3.04 15.95 1.48
C VAL A 159 -1.80 15.08 1.29
N LEU A 160 -1.95 13.75 1.25
CA LEU A 160 -0.84 12.83 0.97
C LEU A 160 -0.24 13.06 -0.43
N LEU A 161 -1.08 13.31 -1.43
CA LEU A 161 -0.65 13.48 -2.81
C LEU A 161 0.01 14.84 -3.07
N PHE A 162 -0.60 15.94 -2.62
CA PHE A 162 -0.17 17.29 -2.97
C PHE A 162 0.70 17.95 -1.90
N GLY A 163 0.69 17.44 -0.67
CA GLY A 163 1.33 18.06 0.49
C GLY A 163 0.37 18.94 1.31
N LEU A 164 0.61 18.98 2.62
CA LEU A 164 -0.19 19.74 3.58
C LEU A 164 -0.19 21.25 3.28
N ASP A 165 0.94 21.78 2.85
CA ASP A 165 1.16 23.17 2.46
C ASP A 165 0.32 23.58 1.25
N LYS A 166 0.18 22.70 0.25
CA LYS A 166 -0.66 22.95 -0.93
C LYS A 166 -2.16 22.80 -0.64
N MET A 167 -2.50 21.94 0.33
CA MET A 167 -3.89 21.69 0.73
C MET A 167 -4.41 22.67 1.80
N ASP A 168 -3.53 23.53 2.34
CA ASP A 168 -3.95 24.59 3.26
C ASP A 168 -4.89 25.58 2.57
N GLY A 169 -5.96 25.97 3.25
CA GLY A 169 -7.02 26.83 2.70
C GLY A 169 -7.94 26.18 1.66
N VAL A 170 -7.69 24.93 1.24
CA VAL A 170 -8.62 24.19 0.38
C VAL A 170 -9.92 23.91 1.16
N PRO A 171 -11.11 24.26 0.63
CA PRO A 171 -12.39 24.08 1.34
C PRO A 171 -12.66 22.64 1.76
N ASP A 172 -13.38 22.43 2.86
CA ASP A 172 -13.84 21.09 3.26
C ASP A 172 -14.85 20.55 2.22
N PRO A 173 -14.61 19.37 1.62
CA PRO A 173 -15.51 18.81 0.60
C PRO A 173 -16.93 18.50 1.13
N ASN A 174 -17.13 18.37 2.44
CA ASN A 174 -18.45 18.21 3.05
C ASN A 174 -19.23 19.53 3.13
N VAL A 175 -18.53 20.67 3.15
CA VAL A 175 -19.12 22.01 3.27
C VAL A 175 -19.23 22.70 1.91
N ASP A 176 -18.15 22.65 1.11
CA ASP A 176 -18.06 23.28 -0.20
C ASP A 176 -17.36 22.35 -1.21
N TRP A 177 -18.16 21.46 -1.79
CA TRP A 177 -17.71 20.52 -2.81
C TRP A 177 -17.17 21.21 -4.07
N SER A 178 -17.85 22.26 -4.54
CA SER A 178 -17.47 22.97 -5.75
C SER A 178 -16.13 23.71 -5.58
N GLY A 179 -15.94 24.38 -4.45
CA GLY A 179 -14.69 25.02 -4.09
C GLY A 179 -13.56 24.01 -3.90
N PHE A 180 -13.81 22.90 -3.22
CA PHE A 180 -12.84 21.80 -3.10
C PHE A 180 -12.41 21.29 -4.47
N LEU A 181 -13.36 20.91 -5.33
CA LEU A 181 -13.10 20.34 -6.65
C LEU A 181 -12.31 21.29 -7.55
N LYS A 182 -12.64 22.58 -7.53
CA LYS A 182 -11.92 23.61 -8.28
C LYS A 182 -10.45 23.74 -7.84
N ASN A 183 -10.19 23.67 -6.54
CA ASN A 183 -8.82 23.74 -6.02
C ASN A 183 -8.04 22.47 -6.35
N VAL A 184 -8.65 21.28 -6.19
CA VAL A 184 -8.03 20.00 -6.55
C VAL A 184 -7.68 19.96 -8.05
N ASP A 185 -8.58 20.40 -8.93
CA ASP A 185 -8.29 20.50 -10.38
C ASP A 185 -7.12 21.45 -10.67
N SER A 186 -7.04 22.58 -9.96
CA SER A 186 -5.92 23.52 -10.09
C SER A 186 -4.58 22.96 -9.58
N LEU A 187 -4.58 22.14 -8.52
CA LEU A 187 -3.39 21.46 -8.02
C LEU A 187 -2.96 20.35 -8.98
N LEU A 188 -3.91 19.57 -9.47
CA LEU A 188 -3.67 18.47 -10.41
C LEU A 188 -3.02 18.94 -11.71
N LYS A 189 -3.38 20.13 -12.20
CA LYS A 189 -2.77 20.77 -13.39
C LYS A 189 -1.29 21.11 -13.22
N GLN A 190 -0.78 21.16 -11.99
CA GLN A 190 0.63 21.41 -11.68
C GLN A 190 1.45 20.11 -11.59
N GLU A 191 0.77 18.97 -11.48
CA GLU A 191 1.41 17.67 -11.35
C GLU A 191 1.72 17.05 -12.72
N SER A 192 2.78 16.25 -12.75
CA SER A 192 3.12 15.47 -13.94
C SER A 192 2.13 14.33 -14.15
N PHE A 193 1.78 14.07 -15.41
CA PHE A 193 0.89 12.96 -15.74
C PHE A 193 1.59 11.62 -15.51
N GLN A 194 0.83 10.62 -15.07
CA GLN A 194 1.31 9.30 -14.72
C GLN A 194 0.73 8.23 -15.64
N TRP A 195 1.46 7.13 -15.84
CA TRP A 195 0.93 5.98 -16.54
C TRP A 195 -0.27 5.39 -15.77
N ASN A 196 -1.41 5.28 -16.45
CA ASN A 196 -2.59 4.58 -15.93
C ASN A 196 -2.59 3.14 -16.47
N PRO A 197 -2.44 2.11 -15.61
CA PRO A 197 -2.36 0.71 -16.04
C PRO A 197 -3.66 0.21 -16.66
N ILE A 198 -4.81 0.69 -16.18
CA ILE A 198 -6.15 0.27 -16.64
C ILE A 198 -6.45 0.79 -18.06
N LYS A 199 -6.14 2.05 -18.32
CA LYS A 199 -6.40 2.73 -19.61
C LYS A 199 -5.21 2.65 -20.57
N LYS A 200 -4.07 2.12 -20.10
CA LYS A 200 -2.82 1.94 -20.86
C LYS A 200 -2.37 3.23 -21.55
N LYS A 201 -2.42 4.35 -20.83
CA LYS A 201 -1.98 5.67 -21.32
C LYS A 201 -1.60 6.60 -20.17
N VAL A 202 -0.84 7.64 -20.49
CA VAL A 202 -0.44 8.69 -19.54
C VAL A 202 -1.64 9.61 -19.25
N MET A 203 -2.00 9.77 -17.98
CA MET A 203 -3.18 10.48 -17.49
C MET A 203 -2.86 11.25 -16.20
N PRO A 204 -3.67 12.23 -15.79
CA PRO A 204 -3.58 12.82 -14.47
C PRO A 204 -3.78 11.78 -13.35
N TRP A 205 -3.40 12.13 -12.12
CA TRP A 205 -3.64 11.34 -10.91
C TRP A 205 -5.12 11.11 -10.61
N MET A 206 -5.99 12.04 -10.99
CA MET A 206 -7.43 11.98 -10.74
C MET A 206 -8.22 12.35 -11.99
N ASP A 207 -9.31 11.64 -12.25
CA ASP A 207 -10.32 12.04 -13.23
C ASP A 207 -11.37 12.92 -12.53
N ILE A 208 -11.22 14.23 -12.66
CA ILE A 208 -12.09 15.24 -12.02
C ILE A 208 -13.57 15.04 -12.38
N LYS A 209 -13.87 14.58 -13.60
CA LYS A 209 -15.27 14.34 -14.02
C LYS A 209 -15.85 13.15 -13.28
N LYS A 210 -15.10 12.06 -13.17
CA LYS A 210 -15.53 10.89 -12.39
C LYS A 210 -15.58 11.20 -10.89
N LEU A 211 -14.62 11.96 -10.38
CA LEU A 211 -14.60 12.40 -8.99
C LEU A 211 -15.88 13.17 -8.67
N HIS A 212 -16.26 14.13 -9.51
CA HIS A 212 -17.52 14.85 -9.38
C HIS A 212 -18.74 13.92 -9.47
N LYS A 213 -18.72 12.92 -10.35
CA LYS A 213 -19.80 11.94 -10.46
C LYS A 213 -19.95 11.09 -9.20
N CYS A 214 -18.84 10.71 -8.54
CA CYS A 214 -18.85 9.87 -7.35
C CYS A 214 -19.30 10.64 -6.09
N TYR A 215 -18.94 11.92 -5.97
CA TYR A 215 -19.06 12.69 -4.72
C TYR A 215 -19.98 13.92 -4.80
N GLY A 216 -20.28 14.37 -6.01
CA GLY A 216 -21.18 15.48 -6.27
C GLY A 216 -22.64 15.10 -6.04
N ASP A 217 -23.49 16.11 -6.12
CA ASP A 217 -24.95 15.99 -6.00
C ASP A 217 -25.63 15.42 -7.26
N GLY A 218 -24.87 14.81 -8.16
CA GLY A 218 -25.37 14.31 -9.44
C GLY A 218 -25.71 15.41 -10.46
N SER A 219 -25.45 16.68 -10.15
CA SER A 219 -25.57 17.76 -11.14
C SER A 219 -24.42 17.62 -12.15
N ALA A 220 -24.76 17.21 -13.37
CA ALA A 220 -23.80 17.18 -14.47
C ALA A 220 -23.50 18.62 -14.91
N CYS A 221 -22.69 19.37 -14.14
CA CYS A 221 -22.18 20.65 -14.57
C CYS A 221 -20.66 20.70 -14.53
N ALA A 222 -20.10 20.67 -15.73
CA ALA A 222 -18.72 20.95 -16.03
C ALA A 222 -18.30 22.28 -15.40
N ILE A 223 -17.23 22.24 -14.62
CA ILE A 223 -16.40 23.42 -14.45
C ILE A 223 -15.35 23.37 -15.57
N MET A 224 -15.32 24.47 -16.33
CA MET A 224 -14.68 24.73 -17.64
C MET A 224 -13.41 23.95 -17.98
#